data_AF-A0A072NG46-F1
#
_entry.id   AF-A0A072NG46-F1
#
_cell.length_a   1.000
_cell.length_b   1.000
_cell.length_c   1.000
_cell.angle_alpha   90.00
_cell.angle_beta   90.00
_cell.angle_gamma   90.00
#
_symmetry.space_group_name_H-M   'P 1'
#
loop_
_entity.id
_entity.type
_entity.pdbx_description
1 polymer ?
#
loop_
_entity_poly.entity_id
_entity_poly.type
_entity_poly.pdbx_seq_one_letter_code
_entity_poly.pdbx_strand_id
1 'polypeptide(L)'
;MENINLFVMVGAALILFIVFALLVSGFILYMVLRKRDTQQTQHSIRRNFPVLSHIRYISEHIGPELRQYLFEGDHEAKPFSRLDFQFIVKAGKYAKTIIAFGSKRDFEKPGFYIRNAFFAKQITDLEADNKKLIDTQKYVTDKDTLFARHEHSVEAQIKPWHYTDRDAVVMGKDTCRIPYKIKSPVGMSGMSYGALGDHAITALSYGLKDAGAYMNTGEGGISPYH
;
A
#
# COMPACT_ATOMS: atom_id res chain seq x y z
N MET A 1 28.78 61.16 -5.74
CA MET A 1 29.13 59.73 -5.92
C MET A 1 29.01 58.93 -4.61
N GLU A 2 29.35 59.49 -3.45
CA GLU A 2 29.25 58.79 -2.15
C GLU A 2 27.83 58.33 -1.77
N ASN A 3 26.80 59.17 -1.98
CA ASN A 3 25.42 58.82 -1.63
C ASN A 3 24.85 57.64 -2.45
N ILE A 4 25.32 57.47 -3.69
CA ILE A 4 24.92 56.35 -4.56
C ILE A 4 25.56 55.05 -4.06
N ASN A 5 26.83 55.09 -3.67
CA ASN A 5 27.54 53.94 -3.10
C ASN A 5 26.96 53.52 -1.74
N LEU A 6 26.53 54.48 -0.92
CA LEU A 6 25.86 54.20 0.36
C LEU A 6 24.51 53.51 0.15
N PHE A 7 23.69 53.98 -0.80
CA PHE A 7 22.39 53.38 -1.08
C PHE A 7 22.51 51.95 -1.64
N VAL A 8 23.48 51.72 -2.52
CA VAL A 8 23.79 50.38 -3.06
C VAL A 8 24.28 49.43 -1.96
N MET A 9 25.14 49.91 -1.06
CA MET A 9 25.66 49.12 0.06
C MET A 9 24.57 48.74 1.07
N VAL A 10 23.67 49.68 1.41
CA VAL A 10 22.53 49.42 2.29
C VAL A 10 21.55 48.44 1.63
N GLY A 11 21.26 48.60 0.33
CA GLY A 11 20.42 47.67 -0.43
C GLY A 11 20.99 46.24 -0.47
N ALA A 12 22.30 46.11 -0.72
CA ALA A 12 22.97 44.81 -0.69
C ALA A 12 22.93 44.16 0.70
N ALA A 13 23.15 44.94 1.77
CA ALA A 13 23.06 44.46 3.15
C ALA A 13 21.64 43.98 3.51
N LEU A 14 20.60 44.69 3.06
CA LEU A 14 19.20 44.28 3.24
C LEU A 14 18.88 42.97 2.51
N ILE A 15 19.32 42.83 1.26
CA ILE A 15 19.12 41.58 0.49
C ILE A 15 19.82 40.42 1.20
N LEU A 16 21.06 40.63 1.65
CA LEU A 16 21.84 39.60 2.33
C LEU A 16 21.23 39.21 3.68
N PHE A 17 20.68 40.18 4.41
CA PHE A 17 19.90 39.95 5.62
C PHE A 17 18.63 39.14 5.34
N ILE A 18 17.88 39.47 4.29
CA ILE A 18 16.68 38.72 3.90
C ILE A 18 17.04 37.28 3.52
N VAL A 19 18.08 37.09 2.72
CA VAL A 19 18.56 35.75 2.34
C VAL A 19 18.99 34.97 3.58
N PHE A 20 19.73 35.60 4.50
CA PHE A 20 20.13 34.97 5.76
C PHE A 20 18.92 34.60 6.63
N ALA A 21 17.95 35.50 6.79
CA ALA A 21 16.72 35.24 7.53
C ALA A 21 15.93 34.07 6.91
N LEU A 22 15.85 34.01 5.57
CA LEU A 22 15.22 32.89 4.86
C LEU A 22 15.97 31.57 5.11
N LEU A 23 17.30 31.56 5.04
CA LEU A 23 18.10 30.37 5.31
C LEU A 23 17.94 29.88 6.75
N VAL A 24 17.97 30.79 7.73
CA VAL A 24 17.76 30.46 9.15
C VAL A 24 16.35 29.93 9.37
N SER A 25 15.33 30.58 8.81
CA SER A 25 13.94 30.12 8.94
C SER A 25 13.73 28.74 8.30
N GLY A 26 14.33 28.48 7.13
CA GLY A 26 14.31 27.19 6.47
C GLY A 26 15.03 26.10 7.27
N PHE A 27 16.16 26.44 7.90
CA PHE A 27 16.88 25.52 8.79
C PHE A 27 16.08 25.17 10.04
N ILE A 28 15.42 26.16 10.67
CA ILE A 28 14.54 25.94 11.81
C ILE A 28 13.37 25.02 11.41
N LEU A 29 12.73 25.30 10.27
CA LEU A 29 11.63 24.47 9.76
C LEU A 29 12.09 23.03 9.51
N TYR A 30 13.26 22.85 8.88
CA TYR A 30 13.86 21.53 8.65
C TYR A 30 14.07 20.76 9.97
N MET A 31 14.63 21.42 11.00
CA MET A 31 14.87 20.82 12.31
C MET A 31 13.57 20.41 13.00
N VAL A 32 12.53 21.26 12.93
CA VAL A 32 11.21 20.96 13.50
C VAL A 32 10.56 19.78 12.80
N LEU A 33 10.55 19.76 11.46
CA LEU A 33 9.99 18.68 10.66
C LEU A 33 10.72 17.36 10.91
N ARG A 34 12.05 17.40 10.93
CA ARG A 34 12.88 16.22 11.21
C ARG A 34 12.55 15.62 12.58
N LYS A 35 12.44 16.46 13.62
CA LYS A 35 12.08 16.00 14.98
C LYS A 35 10.69 15.39 15.01
N ARG A 36 9.71 16.01 14.33
CA ARG A 36 8.35 15.48 14.22
C ARG A 36 8.32 14.12 13.50
N ASP A 37 9.07 13.98 12.42
CA ASP A 37 9.11 12.78 11.58
C ASP A 37 9.78 11.58 12.25
N THR A 38 10.82 11.83 13.06
CA THR A 38 11.52 10.75 13.78
C THR A 38 10.75 10.27 15.00
N GLN A 39 9.93 11.13 15.61
CA GLN A 39 9.15 10.81 16.81
C GLN A 39 7.81 10.12 16.53
N GLN A 40 7.27 10.25 15.32
CA GLN A 40 6.01 9.57 14.99
C GLN A 40 6.20 8.06 14.78
N THR A 41 5.19 7.28 15.14
CA THR A 41 5.22 5.81 15.11
C THR A 41 4.45 5.19 13.94
N GLN A 42 3.63 5.97 13.24
CA GLN A 42 2.66 5.50 12.25
C GLN A 42 3.28 5.21 10.87
N HIS A 43 4.24 6.01 10.43
CA HIS A 43 4.83 5.96 9.09
C HIS A 43 6.32 5.59 9.14
N SER A 44 6.63 4.33 8.83
CA SER A 44 8.02 3.83 8.79
C SER A 44 8.93 4.66 7.85
N ILE A 45 8.43 5.05 6.67
CA ILE A 45 9.20 5.83 5.69
C ILE A 45 9.54 7.22 6.22
N ARG A 46 8.62 7.90 6.91
CA ARG A 46 8.89 9.23 7.50
C ARG A 46 9.93 9.14 8.61
N ARG A 47 9.90 8.05 9.39
CA ARG A 47 10.86 7.81 10.45
C ARG A 47 12.27 7.52 9.92
N ASN A 48 12.37 6.71 8.86
CA ASN A 48 13.65 6.30 8.28
C ASN A 48 14.26 7.40 7.38
N PHE A 49 13.43 8.16 6.67
CA PHE A 49 13.83 9.25 5.76
C PHE A 49 13.06 10.54 6.11
N PRO A 50 13.39 11.19 7.25
CA PRO A 50 12.71 12.41 7.67
C PRO A 50 12.90 13.52 6.63
N VAL A 51 11.90 14.38 6.46
CA VAL A 51 11.84 15.46 5.47
C VAL A 51 11.75 14.96 4.02
N LEU A 52 12.67 14.12 3.55
CA LEU A 52 12.69 13.59 2.17
C LEU A 52 11.42 12.80 1.83
N SER A 53 10.86 12.10 2.81
CA SER A 53 9.58 11.39 2.67
C SER A 53 8.43 12.31 2.25
N HIS A 54 8.42 13.59 2.64
CA HIS A 54 7.37 14.52 2.22
C HIS A 54 7.41 14.79 0.71
N ILE A 55 8.61 14.91 0.12
CA ILE A 55 8.78 15.07 -1.34
C ILE A 55 8.18 13.86 -2.04
N ARG A 56 8.49 12.65 -1.57
CA ARG A 56 7.91 11.41 -2.11
C ARG A 56 6.38 11.45 -2.12
N TYR A 57 5.75 11.79 -0.99
CA TYR A 57 4.29 11.77 -0.89
C TYR A 57 3.62 12.88 -1.71
N ILE A 58 4.23 14.06 -1.80
CA ILE A 58 3.77 15.14 -2.68
C ILE A 58 3.84 14.67 -4.15
N SER A 59 4.95 14.08 -4.57
CA SER A 59 5.10 13.52 -5.92
C SER A 59 4.14 12.35 -6.17
N GLU A 60 3.83 11.55 -5.17
CA GLU A 60 2.83 10.48 -5.28
C GLU A 60 1.41 11.05 -5.47
N HIS A 61 1.09 12.15 -4.80
CA HIS A 61 -0.21 12.82 -4.90
C HIS A 61 -0.39 13.52 -6.25
N ILE A 62 0.64 14.18 -6.77
CA ILE A 62 0.65 14.85 -8.10
C ILE A 62 0.93 13.85 -9.23
N GLY A 63 1.32 12.62 -8.87
CA GLY A 63 1.66 11.56 -9.80
C GLY A 63 0.56 11.28 -10.84
N PRO A 64 -0.73 11.12 -10.46
CA PRO A 64 -1.82 10.89 -11.42
C PRO A 64 -1.90 11.93 -12.54
N GLU A 65 -1.70 13.20 -12.22
CA GLU A 65 -1.76 14.32 -13.16
C GLU A 65 -0.52 14.35 -14.05
N LEU A 66 0.67 14.12 -13.48
CA LEU A 66 1.92 14.09 -14.25
C LEU A 66 1.99 12.90 -15.22
N ARG A 67 1.32 11.79 -14.90
CA ARG A 67 1.27 10.60 -15.78
C ARG A 67 0.61 10.86 -17.12
N GLN A 68 -0.23 11.89 -17.25
CA GLN A 68 -0.78 12.27 -18.54
C GLN A 68 0.30 12.83 -19.50
N TYR A 69 1.43 13.32 -18.96
CA TYR A 69 2.41 14.10 -19.73
C TYR A 69 3.86 13.56 -19.68
N LEU A 70 4.27 12.84 -18.63
CA LEU A 70 5.69 12.56 -18.37
C LEU A 70 6.07 11.10 -18.08
N PHE A 71 5.12 10.20 -17.82
CA PHE A 71 5.42 8.86 -17.29
C PHE A 71 4.56 7.76 -17.91
N GLU A 72 5.00 6.51 -17.74
CA GLU A 72 4.27 5.28 -18.11
C GLU A 72 2.85 5.24 -17.53
N GLY A 73 1.93 4.65 -18.30
CA GLY A 73 0.52 4.52 -17.94
C GLY A 73 0.29 3.58 -16.75
N ASP A 74 -0.88 3.67 -16.11
CA ASP A 74 -1.22 2.88 -14.89
C ASP A 74 -1.13 1.33 -15.11
N HIS A 75 -1.08 0.86 -16.36
CA HIS A 75 -1.07 -0.55 -16.77
C HIS A 75 0.29 -1.09 -17.25
N GLU A 76 1.32 -0.26 -17.37
CA GLU A 76 2.58 -0.65 -18.03
C GLU A 76 3.60 -1.29 -17.08
N ALA A 77 3.44 -1.08 -15.76
CA ALA A 77 4.29 -1.67 -14.74
C ALA A 77 4.19 -3.22 -14.70
N LYS A 78 5.33 -3.89 -14.51
CA LYS A 78 5.47 -5.35 -14.37
C LYS A 78 6.10 -5.68 -13.01
N PRO A 79 5.82 -6.86 -12.40
CA PRO A 79 4.95 -7.94 -12.89
C PRO A 79 3.45 -7.71 -12.68
N PHE A 80 3.06 -6.76 -11.81
CA PHE A 80 1.67 -6.35 -11.59
C PHE A 80 1.50 -4.90 -12.00
N SER A 81 0.34 -4.54 -12.54
CA SER A 81 0.06 -3.15 -12.84
C SER A 81 -0.08 -2.32 -11.57
N ARG A 82 0.13 -1.00 -11.67
CA ARG A 82 -0.07 -0.10 -10.52
C ARG A 82 -1.52 -0.16 -10.04
N LEU A 83 -2.47 -0.30 -10.95
CA LEU A 83 -3.88 -0.43 -10.63
C LEU A 83 -4.15 -1.69 -9.79
N ASP A 84 -3.57 -2.83 -10.17
CA ASP A 84 -3.69 -4.08 -9.40
C ASP A 84 -3.07 -3.94 -8.01
N PHE A 85 -1.87 -3.34 -7.93
CA PHE A 85 -1.22 -3.07 -6.66
C PHE A 85 -2.07 -2.16 -5.76
N GLN A 86 -2.59 -1.05 -6.29
CA GLN A 86 -3.45 -0.15 -5.53
C GLN A 86 -4.74 -0.81 -5.08
N PHE A 87 -5.30 -1.69 -5.91
CA PHE A 87 -6.49 -2.47 -5.55
C PHE A 87 -6.20 -3.39 -4.37
N ILE A 88 -5.11 -4.15 -4.41
CA ILE A 88 -4.69 -5.06 -3.32
C ILE A 88 -4.46 -4.26 -2.03
N VAL A 89 -3.73 -3.13 -2.11
CA VAL A 89 -3.46 -2.28 -0.94
C VAL A 89 -4.76 -1.69 -0.38
N LYS A 90 -5.68 -1.23 -1.23
CA LYS A 90 -6.96 -0.66 -0.76
C LYS A 90 -7.87 -1.71 -0.15
N ALA A 91 -7.92 -2.89 -0.74
CA ALA A 91 -8.67 -4.02 -0.22
C ALA A 91 -8.14 -4.45 1.16
N GLY A 92 -6.82 -4.59 1.29
CA GLY A 92 -6.19 -4.98 2.56
C GLY A 92 -6.28 -3.90 3.65
N LYS A 93 -6.04 -2.63 3.30
CA LYS A 93 -5.96 -1.54 4.29
C LYS A 93 -7.32 -0.98 4.71
N TYR A 94 -8.25 -0.85 3.78
CA TYR A 94 -9.55 -0.19 4.01
C TYR A 94 -10.75 -1.13 3.91
N ALA A 95 -10.52 -2.44 3.67
CA ALA A 95 -11.58 -3.41 3.40
C ALA A 95 -12.51 -2.99 2.25
N LYS A 96 -11.98 -2.24 1.27
CA LYS A 96 -12.75 -1.69 0.14
C LYS A 96 -12.30 -2.34 -1.17
N THR A 97 -13.20 -3.14 -1.75
CA THR A 97 -13.00 -3.82 -3.04
C THR A 97 -13.65 -3.07 -4.21
N ILE A 98 -14.20 -1.88 -3.98
CA ILE A 98 -14.84 -1.06 -5.01
C ILE A 98 -13.92 0.08 -5.40
N ILE A 99 -13.49 0.09 -6.66
CA ILE A 99 -12.84 1.22 -7.32
C ILE A 99 -13.75 1.71 -8.44
N ALA A 100 -13.95 3.03 -8.54
CA ALA A 100 -14.66 3.61 -9.67
C ALA A 100 -13.77 3.45 -10.91
N PHE A 101 -14.28 2.82 -11.97
CA PHE A 101 -13.53 2.53 -13.19
C PHE A 101 -14.24 3.11 -14.42
N GLY A 102 -13.46 3.74 -15.29
CA GLY A 102 -13.75 3.88 -16.72
C GLY A 102 -12.82 2.95 -17.50
N SER A 103 -13.25 2.42 -18.65
CA SER A 103 -12.51 1.42 -19.42
C SER A 103 -11.13 1.90 -19.88
N LYS A 104 -10.09 1.66 -19.08
CA LYS A 104 -8.66 1.90 -19.42
C LYS A 104 -7.89 0.64 -19.85
N ARG A 105 -8.58 -0.50 -20.00
CA ARG A 105 -7.98 -1.82 -20.25
C ARG A 105 -7.85 -2.11 -21.74
N ASP A 106 -6.78 -2.83 -22.09
CA ASP A 106 -6.56 -3.43 -23.42
C ASP A 106 -7.32 -4.77 -23.53
N PHE A 107 -8.30 -4.84 -24.45
CA PHE A 107 -9.19 -6.00 -24.63
C PHE A 107 -8.61 -7.10 -25.51
N GLU A 108 -7.48 -6.85 -26.19
CA GLU A 108 -6.84 -7.83 -27.09
C GLU A 108 -5.95 -8.82 -26.33
N LYS A 109 -5.67 -8.57 -25.04
CA LYS A 109 -4.77 -9.42 -24.22
C LYS A 109 -5.51 -10.56 -23.51
N PRO A 110 -4.91 -11.78 -23.44
CA PRO A 110 -5.44 -12.89 -22.67
C PRO A 110 -5.59 -12.56 -21.18
N GLY A 111 -6.68 -12.99 -20.55
CA GLY A 111 -6.87 -12.87 -19.09
C GLY A 111 -8.32 -13.06 -18.66
N PHE A 112 -8.57 -13.02 -17.35
CA PHE A 112 -9.93 -12.97 -16.81
C PHE A 112 -10.51 -11.56 -17.02
N TYR A 113 -11.73 -11.48 -17.56
CA TYR A 113 -12.44 -10.23 -17.78
C TYR A 113 -13.86 -10.31 -17.23
N ILE A 114 -14.30 -9.21 -16.62
CA ILE A 114 -15.69 -8.99 -16.26
C ILE A 114 -16.37 -8.51 -17.54
N ARG A 115 -16.98 -9.44 -18.28
CA ARG A 115 -17.94 -9.05 -19.33
C ARG A 115 -19.20 -8.60 -18.62
N ASN A 116 -19.85 -7.54 -19.11
CA ASN A 116 -21.27 -7.38 -18.84
C ASN A 116 -21.97 -8.62 -19.39
N ALA A 117 -22.30 -9.56 -18.52
CA ALA A 117 -23.32 -10.54 -18.82
C ALA A 117 -24.64 -9.77 -18.91
N PHE A 118 -25.55 -10.18 -19.81
CA PHE A 118 -26.89 -9.60 -19.91
C PHE A 118 -27.57 -9.49 -18.53
N PHE A 119 -27.19 -10.39 -17.61
CA PHE A 119 -27.41 -10.28 -16.18
C PHE A 119 -26.07 -10.43 -15.47
N ALA A 120 -25.56 -9.36 -14.86
CA ALA A 120 -24.40 -9.46 -13.99
C ALA A 120 -24.72 -10.44 -12.85
N LYS A 121 -23.85 -11.43 -12.65
CA LYS A 121 -23.95 -12.32 -11.48
C LYS A 121 -23.88 -11.44 -10.24
N GLN A 122 -24.96 -11.42 -9.44
CA GLN A 122 -24.99 -10.57 -8.26
C GLN A 122 -23.99 -11.11 -7.24
N ILE A 123 -23.55 -10.25 -6.32
CA ILE A 123 -22.69 -10.67 -5.20
C ILE A 123 -23.38 -11.77 -4.39
N THR A 124 -24.71 -11.76 -4.32
CA THR A 124 -25.55 -12.80 -3.70
C THR A 124 -25.47 -14.16 -4.40
N ASP A 125 -25.17 -14.16 -5.70
CA ASP A 125 -25.12 -15.37 -6.53
C ASP A 125 -23.72 -16.00 -6.51
N LEU A 126 -22.72 -15.31 -5.96
CA LEU A 126 -21.38 -15.84 -5.78
C LEU A 126 -21.38 -16.89 -4.66
N GLU A 127 -21.15 -18.14 -5.03
CA GLU A 127 -20.96 -19.24 -4.09
C GLU A 127 -19.61 -19.10 -3.40
N ALA A 128 -19.61 -18.50 -2.21
CA ALA A 128 -18.44 -18.38 -1.34
C ALA A 128 -18.82 -18.72 0.11
N ASP A 129 -17.91 -19.38 0.81
CA ASP A 129 -18.07 -19.66 2.24
C ASP A 129 -17.75 -18.41 3.05
N ASN A 130 -18.80 -17.72 3.48
CA ASN A 130 -18.74 -16.53 4.31
C ASN A 130 -19.42 -16.75 5.68
N LYS A 131 -19.54 -18.00 6.13
CA LYS A 131 -20.26 -18.34 7.37
C LYS A 131 -19.56 -17.79 8.61
N LYS A 132 -18.23 -17.85 8.63
CA LYS A 132 -17.40 -17.32 9.71
C LYS A 132 -16.75 -16.03 9.25
N LEU A 133 -17.07 -14.93 9.93
CA LEU A 133 -16.42 -13.64 9.68
C LEU A 133 -15.01 -13.64 10.29
N ILE A 134 -14.13 -12.83 9.70
CA ILE A 134 -12.79 -12.58 10.22
C ILE A 134 -12.84 -11.26 10.99
N ASP A 135 -12.45 -11.31 12.25
CA ASP A 135 -12.23 -10.11 13.06
C ASP A 135 -10.89 -9.48 12.67
N THR A 136 -10.92 -8.23 12.23
CA THR A 136 -9.74 -7.52 11.76
C THR A 136 -9.79 -6.04 12.13
N GLN A 137 -8.69 -5.33 11.88
CA GLN A 137 -8.65 -3.88 11.98
C GLN A 137 -8.55 -3.30 10.57
N LYS A 138 -9.45 -2.37 10.25
CA LYS A 138 -9.38 -1.59 9.01
C LYS A 138 -9.03 -0.15 9.32
N TYR A 139 -8.35 0.51 8.40
CA TYR A 139 -8.12 1.94 8.49
C TYR A 139 -9.33 2.71 7.97
N VAL A 140 -9.65 3.83 8.62
CA VAL A 140 -10.62 4.82 8.14
C VAL A 140 -9.87 6.13 7.94
N THR A 141 -10.07 6.75 6.78
CA THR A 141 -9.45 8.04 6.45
C THR A 141 -10.30 9.17 7.00
N ASP A 142 -9.75 9.94 7.94
CA ASP A 142 -10.43 11.09 8.56
C ASP A 142 -10.26 12.36 7.73
N LYS A 143 -9.02 12.61 7.27
CA LYS A 143 -8.66 13.77 6.46
C LYS A 143 -7.64 13.35 5.43
N ASP A 144 -7.90 13.66 4.17
CA ASP A 144 -6.98 13.48 3.06
C ASP A 144 -6.76 14.82 2.37
N THR A 145 -5.64 15.47 2.68
CA THR A 145 -5.24 16.76 2.11
C THR A 145 -3.90 16.63 1.42
N LEU A 146 -3.53 17.61 0.59
CA LEU A 146 -2.24 17.65 -0.12
C LEU A 146 -1.02 17.45 0.79
N PHE A 147 -1.09 17.91 2.04
CA PHE A 147 0.05 17.93 2.96
C PHE A 147 -0.10 16.97 4.15
N ALA A 148 -1.31 16.47 4.40
CA ALA A 148 -1.58 15.63 5.55
C ALA A 148 -2.68 14.61 5.27
N ARG A 149 -2.37 13.36 5.57
CA ARG A 149 -3.34 12.27 5.65
C ARG A 149 -3.45 11.81 7.10
N HIS A 150 -4.66 11.84 7.65
CA HIS A 150 -4.96 11.31 8.98
C HIS A 150 -5.86 10.09 8.85
N GLU A 151 -5.47 9.01 9.51
CA GLU A 151 -6.18 7.74 9.52
C GLU A 151 -6.13 7.15 10.93
N HIS A 152 -7.20 6.47 11.31
CA HIS A 152 -7.24 5.65 12.53
C HIS A 152 -7.71 4.24 12.18
N SER A 153 -7.30 3.26 12.98
CA SER A 153 -7.80 1.90 12.86
C SER A 153 -9.09 1.72 13.65
N VAL A 154 -10.02 0.96 13.08
CA VAL A 154 -11.26 0.53 13.73
C VAL A 154 -11.39 -0.98 13.59
N GLU A 155 -11.96 -1.61 14.61
CA GLU A 155 -12.33 -3.02 14.54
C GLU A 155 -13.45 -3.20 13.52
N ALA A 156 -13.33 -4.25 12.71
CA ALA A 156 -14.28 -4.58 11.68
C ALA A 156 -14.34 -6.08 11.48
N GLN A 157 -15.54 -6.57 11.17
CA GLN A 157 -15.74 -7.94 10.72
C GLN A 157 -15.84 -7.95 9.20
N ILE A 158 -14.98 -8.75 8.56
CA ILE A 158 -14.94 -8.88 7.11
C ILE A 158 -15.34 -10.28 6.65
N LYS A 159 -15.93 -10.33 5.47
CA LYS A 159 -16.24 -11.59 4.78
C LYS A 159 -14.94 -12.17 4.19
N PRO A 160 -14.63 -13.45 4.45
CA PRO A 160 -13.38 -14.06 3.99
C PRO A 160 -13.33 -14.38 2.48
N TRP A 161 -14.49 -14.53 1.84
CA TRP A 161 -14.60 -14.97 0.43
C TRP A 161 -13.92 -16.31 0.15
N HIS A 162 -14.01 -17.25 1.09
CA HIS A 162 -13.43 -18.59 0.94
C HIS A 162 -14.16 -19.42 -0.12
N TYR A 163 -13.45 -20.37 -0.72
CA TYR A 163 -14.05 -21.41 -1.54
C TYR A 163 -14.99 -22.31 -0.74
N THR A 164 -16.09 -22.69 -1.38
CA THR A 164 -16.96 -23.74 -0.86
C THR A 164 -16.21 -25.08 -0.80
N ASP A 165 -16.70 -26.03 -0.02
CA ASP A 165 -16.09 -27.38 0.04
C ASP A 165 -16.08 -28.10 -1.31
N ARG A 166 -16.98 -27.72 -2.23
CA ARG A 166 -17.03 -28.27 -3.58
C ARG A 166 -15.87 -27.76 -4.44
N ASP A 167 -15.53 -26.49 -4.31
CA ASP A 167 -14.56 -25.81 -5.18
C ASP A 167 -13.14 -25.77 -4.55
N ALA A 168 -13.02 -26.13 -3.27
CA ALA A 168 -11.75 -26.17 -2.54
C ALA A 168 -10.80 -27.23 -3.12
N VAL A 169 -9.57 -26.82 -3.44
CA VAL A 169 -8.52 -27.72 -3.93
C VAL A 169 -7.89 -28.45 -2.75
N VAL A 170 -7.76 -29.77 -2.84
CA VAL A 170 -7.13 -30.60 -1.80
C VAL A 170 -5.68 -30.91 -2.18
N MET A 171 -4.73 -30.25 -1.54
CA MET A 171 -3.31 -30.54 -1.70
C MET A 171 -2.92 -31.82 -0.95
N GLY A 172 -2.17 -32.69 -1.64
CA GLY A 172 -1.62 -33.91 -1.05
C GLY A 172 -2.65 -35.00 -0.78
N LYS A 173 -3.80 -34.99 -1.46
CA LYS A 173 -4.92 -35.94 -1.26
C LYS A 173 -4.45 -37.41 -1.20
N ASP A 174 -3.57 -37.79 -2.11
CA ASP A 174 -3.11 -39.18 -2.27
C ASP A 174 -1.66 -39.38 -1.80
N THR A 175 -0.97 -38.32 -1.36
CA THR A 175 0.47 -38.36 -1.04
C THR A 175 0.79 -38.00 0.41
N CYS A 176 -0.08 -37.25 1.09
CA CYS A 176 0.16 -36.76 2.45
C CYS A 176 -0.72 -37.49 3.47
N ARG A 177 -0.18 -37.76 4.67
CA ARG A 177 -0.95 -38.33 5.80
C ARG A 177 -2.15 -37.46 6.18
N ILE A 178 -2.01 -36.14 6.07
CA ILE A 178 -3.05 -35.16 6.35
C ILE A 178 -3.12 -34.20 5.15
N PRO A 179 -4.02 -34.45 4.20
CA PRO A 179 -4.23 -33.55 3.07
C PRO A 179 -4.76 -32.19 3.53
N TYR A 180 -4.34 -31.12 2.87
CA TYR A 180 -4.75 -29.75 3.19
C TYR A 180 -5.78 -29.24 2.18
N LYS A 181 -6.94 -28.78 2.67
CA LYS A 181 -7.98 -28.18 1.84
C LYS A 181 -7.76 -26.67 1.74
N ILE A 182 -7.46 -26.20 0.52
CA ILE A 182 -7.23 -24.79 0.23
C ILE A 182 -8.56 -24.08 0.02
N LYS A 183 -8.74 -22.97 0.73
CA LYS A 183 -9.94 -22.15 0.70
C LYS A 183 -9.76 -20.83 -0.05
N SER A 184 -8.56 -20.53 -0.54
CA SER A 184 -8.27 -19.30 -1.29
C SER A 184 -7.49 -19.57 -2.59
N PRO A 185 -7.72 -18.79 -3.67
CA PRO A 185 -6.90 -18.86 -4.88
C PRO A 185 -5.44 -18.44 -4.68
N VAL A 186 -5.15 -17.70 -3.61
CA VAL A 186 -3.84 -17.09 -3.39
C VAL A 186 -3.07 -17.90 -2.36
N GLY A 187 -1.78 -18.08 -2.59
CA GLY A 187 -0.86 -18.70 -1.64
C GLY A 187 0.47 -17.96 -1.62
N MET A 188 1.28 -18.22 -0.60
CA MET A 188 2.61 -17.64 -0.47
C MET A 188 3.65 -18.56 -1.12
N SER A 189 4.43 -17.99 -2.04
CA SER A 189 5.61 -18.63 -2.62
C SER A 189 6.71 -18.85 -1.59
N GLY A 190 7.69 -19.71 -1.90
CA GLY A 190 8.78 -20.04 -1.00
C GLY A 190 9.63 -18.82 -0.65
N MET A 191 9.54 -18.36 0.60
CA MET A 191 10.39 -17.27 1.10
C MET A 191 11.11 -17.72 2.38
N SER A 192 12.44 -17.78 2.33
CA SER A 192 13.26 -18.31 3.42
C SER A 192 13.22 -17.42 4.65
N TYR A 193 13.23 -18.04 5.83
CA TYR A 193 13.33 -17.39 7.14
C TYR A 193 14.51 -16.40 7.26
N GLY A 194 15.62 -16.64 6.54
CA GLY A 194 16.77 -15.72 6.54
C GLY A 194 16.57 -14.46 5.70
N ALA A 195 15.56 -14.41 4.83
CA ALA A 195 15.30 -13.30 3.92
C ALA A 195 14.21 -12.34 4.43
N LEU A 196 13.31 -12.81 5.30
CA LEU A 196 12.25 -12.00 5.91
C LEU A 196 12.48 -11.86 7.42
N GLY A 197 12.15 -10.69 7.97
CA GLY A 197 12.13 -10.50 9.41
C GLY A 197 11.05 -11.34 10.10
N ASP A 198 11.28 -11.66 11.37
CA ASP A 198 10.36 -12.38 12.27
C ASP A 198 8.93 -11.85 12.24
N HIS A 199 8.75 -10.54 12.42
CA HIS A 199 7.44 -9.90 12.40
C HIS A 199 6.73 -10.03 11.04
N ALA A 200 7.48 -10.02 9.94
CA ALA A 200 6.91 -10.16 8.60
C ALA A 200 6.38 -11.59 8.38
N ILE A 201 7.13 -12.60 8.83
CA ILE A 201 6.73 -14.00 8.74
C ILE A 201 5.48 -14.24 9.57
N THR A 202 5.46 -13.79 10.83
CA THR A 202 4.29 -13.94 11.69
C THR A 202 3.05 -13.23 11.13
N ALA A 203 3.19 -12.01 10.62
CA ALA A 203 2.06 -11.29 10.03
C ALA A 203 1.52 -12.01 8.78
N LEU A 204 2.40 -12.52 7.92
CA LEU A 204 2.01 -13.30 6.74
C LEU A 204 1.34 -14.62 7.13
N SER A 205 1.86 -15.33 8.13
CA SER A 205 1.27 -16.56 8.66
C SER A 205 -0.16 -16.37 9.13
N TYR A 206 -0.41 -15.34 9.95
CA TYR A 206 -1.77 -15.02 10.39
C TYR A 206 -2.69 -14.66 9.21
N GLY A 207 -2.20 -13.85 8.27
CA GLY A 207 -2.96 -13.49 7.07
C GLY A 207 -3.33 -14.69 6.20
N LEU A 208 -2.39 -15.62 5.99
CA LEU A 208 -2.62 -16.84 5.20
C LEU A 208 -3.57 -17.81 5.92
N LYS A 209 -3.44 -17.93 7.25
CA LYS A 209 -4.35 -18.71 8.08
C LYS A 209 -5.79 -18.20 7.92
N ASP A 210 -6.00 -16.89 8.04
CA ASP A 210 -7.33 -16.28 7.92
C ASP A 210 -7.87 -16.37 6.48
N ALA A 211 -6.98 -16.28 5.47
CA ALA A 211 -7.34 -16.52 4.07
C ALA A 211 -7.60 -18.00 3.75
N GLY A 212 -7.25 -18.94 4.64
CA GLY A 212 -7.29 -20.39 4.34
C GLY A 212 -6.38 -20.77 3.16
N ALA A 213 -5.24 -20.10 3.08
CA ALA A 213 -4.22 -20.23 2.06
C ALA A 213 -3.02 -21.04 2.56
N TYR A 214 -2.22 -21.57 1.63
CA TYR A 214 -0.99 -22.27 1.98
C TYR A 214 0.21 -21.32 2.07
N MET A 215 1.17 -21.71 2.90
CA MET A 215 2.46 -21.04 3.03
C MET A 215 3.58 -21.99 2.61
N ASN A 216 4.44 -21.55 1.69
CA ASN A 216 5.70 -22.22 1.39
C ASN A 216 6.83 -21.52 2.16
N THR A 217 7.45 -22.23 3.10
CA THR A 217 8.52 -21.70 3.99
C THR A 217 9.86 -21.49 3.27
N GLY A 218 9.97 -21.93 2.02
CA GLY A 218 11.23 -21.95 1.28
C GLY A 218 12.27 -22.88 1.92
N GLU A 219 13.53 -22.65 1.57
CA GLU A 219 14.66 -23.51 1.95
C GLU A 219 15.10 -23.36 3.42
N GLY A 220 14.63 -22.31 4.10
CA GLY A 220 15.02 -21.99 5.48
C GLY A 220 14.37 -22.85 6.57
N GLY A 221 13.48 -23.78 6.20
CA GLY A 221 12.72 -24.60 7.14
C GLY A 221 11.63 -23.84 7.91
N ILE A 222 11.02 -24.53 8.87
CA ILE A 222 9.99 -23.96 9.77
C ILE A 222 10.67 -23.30 10.96
N SER A 223 10.21 -22.10 11.31
CA SER A 223 10.66 -21.33 12.48
C SER A 223 9.49 -21.12 13.47
N PRO A 224 9.75 -20.72 14.73
CA PRO A 224 8.70 -20.40 15.71
C PRO A 224 7.77 -19.24 15.32
N TYR A 225 8.11 -18.52 14.25
CA TYR A 225 7.36 -17.37 13.75
C TYR A 225 6.32 -17.74 12.68
N HIS A 226 6.34 -18.98 12.20
CA HIS A 226 5.36 -19.52 11.26
C HIS A 226 4.07 -19.93 11.98
#